data_AF-A0A174UAS8-F1
#
_entry.id   AF-A0A174UAS8-F1
#
_cell.length_a   1.000
_cell.length_b   1.000
_cell.length_c   1.000
_cell.angle_alpha   90.00
_cell.angle_beta   90.00
_cell.angle_gamma   90.00
#
_symmetry.space_group_name_H-M   'P 1'
#
loop_
_entity.id
_entity.type
_entity.pdbx_description
1 polymer ?
#
loop_
_entity_poly.entity_id
_entity_poly.type
_entity_poly.pdbx_seq_one_letter_code
_entity_poly.pdbx_strand_id
1 'polypeptide(L)'
;MRGSVIAWDIKQFFHKENQTIVEWYFKNVMDNGDIEEFDGISLIEWSAEDQIQSLKEFGCNLHNYDPYQKSDTPQFREEKIHWF
;
A
#
# COMPACT_ATOMS: atom_id res chain seq x y z
N MET A 1 15.32 14.32 4.54
CA MET A 1 14.35 15.06 5.36
C MET A 1 13.66 14.06 6.27
N ARG A 2 13.21 14.47 7.45
CA ARG A 2 12.32 13.65 8.27
C ARG A 2 10.88 14.07 8.01
N GLY A 3 9.94 13.20 8.35
CA GLY A 3 8.52 13.48 8.30
C GLY A 3 7.85 12.96 9.55
N SER A 4 6.71 13.54 9.88
CA SER A 4 5.83 13.06 10.95
C SER A 4 4.72 12.21 10.35
N VAL A 5 4.59 10.97 10.81
CA VAL A 5 3.48 10.10 10.41
C VAL A 5 2.18 10.66 10.98
N ILE A 6 1.21 10.89 10.11
CA ILE A 6 -0.13 11.37 10.46
C ILE A 6 -1.11 10.21 10.55
N ALA A 7 -1.02 9.26 9.62
CA ALA A 7 -1.84 8.06 9.62
C ALA A 7 -1.04 6.88 9.04
N TRP A 8 -1.29 5.71 9.62
CA TRP A 8 -0.82 4.44 9.08
C TRP A 8 -1.87 3.38 9.42
N ASP A 9 -2.86 3.26 8.53
CA ASP A 9 -4.05 2.48 8.80
C ASP A 9 -3.99 1.15 8.06
N ILE A 10 -4.19 0.04 8.78
CA ILE A 10 -4.30 -1.29 8.19
C ILE A 10 -5.71 -1.46 7.64
N LYS A 11 -5.83 -1.70 6.33
CA LYS A 11 -7.13 -1.91 5.66
C LYS A 11 -7.59 -3.37 5.79
N GLN A 12 -6.70 -4.29 5.45
CA GLN A 12 -6.93 -5.73 5.54
C GLN A 12 -5.61 -6.49 5.55
N PHE A 13 -5.63 -7.73 6.03
CA PHE A 13 -4.50 -8.63 5.93
C PHE A 13 -4.95 -10.08 5.74
N PHE A 14 -4.09 -10.86 5.09
CA PHE A 14 -4.22 -12.30 4.95
C PHE A 14 -2.94 -12.93 5.46
N HIS A 15 -3.09 -13.97 6.28
CA HIS A 15 -1.96 -14.74 6.79
C HIS A 15 -2.12 -16.19 6.36
N LYS A 16 -1.05 -16.75 5.80
CA LYS A 16 -0.99 -18.15 5.38
C LYS A 16 0.41 -18.69 5.60
N GLU A 17 0.50 -19.80 6.34
CA GLU A 17 1.77 -20.46 6.68
C GLU A 17 2.72 -19.46 7.35
N ASN A 18 3.88 -19.18 6.76
CA ASN A 18 4.85 -18.22 7.28
C ASN A 18 4.80 -16.88 6.55
N GLN A 19 3.69 -16.55 5.87
CA GLN A 19 3.57 -15.31 5.09
C GLN A 19 2.35 -14.48 5.51
N THR A 20 2.53 -13.16 5.60
CA THR A 20 1.44 -12.18 5.72
C THR A 20 1.47 -11.24 4.53
N ILE A 21 0.31 -11.05 3.90
CA ILE A 21 0.06 -9.92 3.00
C ILE A 21 -0.81 -8.93 3.75
N VAL A 22 -0.38 -7.67 3.83
CA VAL A 22 -1.13 -6.60 4.48
C VAL A 22 -1.31 -5.42 3.53
N GLU A 23 -2.54 -4.97 3.36
CA GLU A 23 -2.87 -3.73 2.66
C GLU A 23 -3.02 -2.62 3.70
N TRP A 24 -2.38 -1.47 3.45
CA TRP A 24 -2.40 -0.33 4.34
C TRP A 24 -2.48 0.99 3.58
N TYR A 25 -2.90 2.03 4.29
CA TYR A 25 -2.86 3.42 3.88
C TYR A 25 -1.82 4.16 4.73
N PHE A 26 -1.05 5.06 4.11
CA PHE A 26 -0.03 5.85 4.79
C PHE A 26 -0.14 7.32 4.43
N LYS A 27 0.03 8.17 5.45
CA LYS A 27 0.11 9.63 5.30
C LYS A 27 1.16 10.21 6.23
N ASN A 28 2.02 11.06 5.69
CA ASN A 28 2.96 11.85 6.48
C ASN A 28 2.89 13.34 6.13
N VAL A 29 3.55 14.15 6.97
CA VAL A 29 3.95 15.51 6.64
C VAL A 29 5.46 15.62 6.78
N MET A 30 6.11 16.03 5.70
CA MET A 30 7.56 16.23 5.63
C MET A 30 7.95 17.54 6.33
N ASP A 31 9.19 17.65 6.81
CA ASP A 31 9.69 18.85 7.50
C ASP A 31 9.57 20.15 6.65
N ASN A 32 9.49 20.03 5.33
CA ASN A 32 9.29 21.15 4.39
C ASN A 32 7.81 21.50 4.15
N GLY A 33 6.88 20.79 4.79
CA GLY A 33 5.44 20.97 4.66
C GLY A 33 4.79 20.12 3.57
N ASP A 34 5.56 19.38 2.76
CA ASP A 34 5.00 18.47 1.76
C ASP A 34 4.25 17.32 2.43
N ILE A 35 3.16 16.86 1.81
CA ILE A 35 2.36 15.73 2.28
C ILE A 35 2.58 14.56 1.33
N GLU A 36 3.01 13.43 1.87
CA GLU A 36 3.03 12.17 1.12
C GLU A 36 1.84 11.32 1.58
N GLU A 37 1.05 10.84 0.64
CA GLU A 37 -0.18 10.09 0.90
C GLU A 37 -0.38 9.03 -0.18
N PHE A 38 -0.40 7.76 0.22
CA PHE A 38 -0.47 6.63 -0.70
C PHE A 38 -0.94 5.35 0.00
N ASP A 39 -1.38 4.40 -0.80
CA ASP A 39 -1.67 3.04 -0.36
C ASP A 39 -0.46 2.14 -0.58
N GLY A 40 -0.40 1.05 0.17
CA GLY A 40 0.65 0.07 0.01
C GLY A 40 0.23 -1.35 0.36
N ILE A 41 1.01 -2.30 -0.14
CA ILE A 41 0.92 -3.70 0.24
C ILE A 41 2.30 -4.13 0.72
N SER A 42 2.35 -4.76 1.90
CA SER A 42 3.56 -5.46 2.36
C SER A 42 3.36 -6.97 2.29
N LEU A 43 4.31 -7.67 1.67
CA LEU A 43 4.48 -9.11 1.76
C LEU A 43 5.59 -9.37 2.78
N ILE A 44 5.22 -10.03 3.87
CA ILE A 44 6.07 -10.31 5.02
C ILE A 44 6.27 -11.81 5.12
N GLU A 45 7.51 -12.28 5.24
CA GLU A 45 7.84 -13.65 5.58
C GLU A 45 8.34 -13.72 7.02
N TRP A 46 7.88 -14.73 7.76
CA TRP A 46 8.16 -14.94 9.17
C TRP A 46 9.10 -16.14 9.36
N SER A 47 10.01 -16.04 10.33
CA SER A 47 10.79 -17.19 10.81
C SER A 47 9.95 -18.05 11.76
N ALA A 48 10.47 -19.22 12.13
CA ALA A 48 9.83 -20.09 13.11
C ALA A 48 9.80 -19.49 14.54
N GLU A 49 10.58 -18.44 14.78
CA GLU A 49 10.69 -17.69 16.03
C GLU A 49 9.87 -16.39 16.02
N ASP A 50 8.89 -16.28 15.11
CA ASP A 50 7.99 -15.12 14.95
C ASP A 50 8.71 -13.80 14.64
N GLN A 51 9.86 -13.87 13.96
CA GLN A 51 10.61 -12.71 13.50
C GLN A 51 10.36 -12.43 12.02
N ILE A 52 10.36 -11.16 11.61
CA ILE A 52 10.33 -10.80 10.19
C ILE A 52 11.64 -11.25 9.54
N GLN A 53 11.55 -12.26 8.69
CA GLN A 53 12.66 -12.80 7.92
C GLN A 53 12.86 -12.03 6.61
N SER A 54 11.76 -11.64 5.95
CA SER A 54 11.79 -10.78 4.76
C SER A 54 10.60 -9.84 4.71
N LEU A 55 10.80 -8.67 4.11
CA LEU A 55 9.79 -7.64 3.91
C LEU A 55 9.93 -7.11 2.47
N LYS A 56 8.84 -7.16 1.71
CA LYS A 56 8.74 -6.55 0.38
C LYS A 56 7.52 -5.65 0.35
N GLU A 57 7.72 -4.41 -0.09
CA GLU A 57 6.68 -3.38 -0.07
C GLU A 57 6.41 -2.90 -1.50
N PHE A 58 5.12 -2.69 -1.78
CA PHE A 58 4.64 -2.17 -3.05
C PHE A 58 3.79 -0.94 -2.73
N GLY A 59 4.18 0.22 -3.25
CA GLY A 59 3.41 1.46 -3.14
C GLY A 59 2.47 1.64 -4.34
N CYS A 60 1.29 2.18 -4.09
CA CYS A 60 0.35 2.60 -5.12
C CYS A 60 -0.25 3.95 -4.75
N ASN A 61 -0.37 4.84 -5.72
CA ASN A 61 -1.11 6.08 -5.59
C ASN A 61 -2.61 5.80 -5.31
N LEU A 62 -3.26 6.66 -4.53
CA LEU A 62 -4.62 6.49 -3.99
C LEU A 62 -5.74 6.26 -5.03
N HIS A 63 -5.47 6.57 -6.30
CA HIS A 63 -6.47 6.57 -7.36
C HIS A 63 -6.71 5.16 -7.90
N ASN A 64 -7.35 4.31 -7.10
CA ASN A 64 -7.92 3.06 -7.59
C ASN A 64 -9.20 3.33 -8.42
N TYR A 65 -9.53 2.40 -9.31
CA TYR A 65 -10.78 2.44 -10.04
C TYR A 65 -11.28 1.04 -10.36
N ASP A 66 -12.59 0.90 -10.38
CA ASP A 66 -13.25 -0.31 -10.86
C ASP A 66 -13.41 -0.21 -12.38
N PRO A 67 -12.69 -1.02 -13.19
CA PRO A 67 -12.82 -0.98 -14.64
C PRO A 67 -14.22 -1.38 -15.13
N TYR A 68 -15.05 -2.03 -14.30
CA TYR A 68 -16.40 -2.48 -14.65
C TYR A 68 -17.51 -1.62 -14.03
N GLN A 69 -17.17 -0.52 -13.35
CA GLN A 69 -18.13 0.31 -12.61
C GLN A 69 -19.37 0.73 -13.45
N LYS A 70 -19.19 0.90 -14.77
CA LYS A 70 -20.26 1.37 -15.68
C LYS A 70 -20.91 0.27 -16.52
N SER A 71 -20.25 -0.88 -16.72
CA SER A 71 -20.73 -1.96 -17.57
C SER A 71 -19.86 -3.22 -17.46
N ASP A 72 -20.37 -4.35 -17.96
CA ASP A 72 -19.61 -5.61 -18.09
C ASP A 72 -18.42 -5.53 -19.06
N THR A 73 -18.34 -4.46 -19.87
CA THR A 73 -17.15 -4.17 -20.69
C THR A 73 -16.17 -3.29 -19.90
N PRO A 74 -14.88 -3.66 -19.79
CA PRO A 74 -13.92 -2.91 -18.99
C PRO A 74 -13.59 -1.56 -19.63
N GLN A 75 -13.46 -0.52 -18.80
CA GLN A 75 -13.03 0.82 -19.17
C GLN A 75 -11.75 1.19 -18.42
N PHE A 76 -10.65 1.30 -19.15
CA PHE A 76 -9.34 1.67 -18.58
C PHE A 76 -9.11 3.17 -18.65
N ARG A 77 -8.48 3.73 -17.62
CA ARG A 77 -8.12 5.16 -17.59
C ARG A 77 -6.79 5.38 -18.30
N GLU A 78 -6.70 6.42 -19.13
CA GLU A 78 -5.43 6.93 -19.68
C GLU A 78 -4.73 7.83 -18.65
N GLU A 79 -4.40 7.28 -17.49
CA GLU A 79 -3.63 7.97 -16.46
C GLU A 79 -2.21 7.41 -16.39
N LYS A 80 -1.22 8.28 -16.19
CA LYS A 80 0.16 7.85 -15.97
C LYS A 80 0.23 7.26 -14.57
N ILE A 81 0.38 5.93 -14.48
CA ILE A 81 0.54 5.25 -13.20
C ILE A 81 1.88 5.68 -12.59
N HIS A 82 1.83 6.26 -11.40
CA HIS A 82 3.02 6.65 -10.65
C HIS A 82 3.41 5.49 -9.75
N TRP A 83 4.25 4.61 -10.27
CA TRP A 83 4.91 3.57 -9.47
C TRP A 83 6.02 4.22 -8.64
N PHE A 84 5.98 4.00 -7.32
CA PHE A 84 7.03 4.40 -6.39
C PHE A 84 8.10 3.30 -6.28
#